data_AF-A0A7R9ULT4-F1
#
_entry.id   AF-A0A7R9ULT4-F1
#
_cell.length_a   1.000
_cell.length_b   1.000
_cell.length_c   1.000
_cell.angle_alpha   90.00
_cell.angle_beta   90.00
_cell.angle_gamma   90.00
#
_symmetry.space_group_name_H-M   'P 1'
#
loop_
_entity.id
_entity.type
_entity.pdbx_description
1 polymer ?
#
loop_
_entity_poly.entity_id
_entity_poly.type
_entity_poly.pdbx_seq_one_letter_code
_entity_poly.pdbx_strand_id
1 'polypeptide(L)'
;KNISMRALALRRVALFSRQVIVALEPAAVSEAAATFAPRGITAEDTAVFLIGMAPFVWATVEFWRRIAVGEPFGTTSDSVIIRDTSGPDTLPERRRVLGRDAIITARLLFVAVGIALCLVVLAGLQVLGTAGPPVVD
;
A
#
# COMPACT_ATOMS: atom_id res chain seq x y z
N LYS A 1 40.40 -23.77 -12.72
CA LYS A 1 39.01 -24.27 -12.52
C LYS A 1 37.95 -23.15 -12.33
N ASN A 2 38.32 -21.93 -11.93
CA ASN A 2 37.36 -20.84 -11.60
C ASN A 2 36.86 -20.00 -12.79
N ILE A 3 37.53 -20.08 -13.94
CA ILE A 3 37.19 -19.28 -15.13
C ILE A 3 35.92 -19.82 -15.82
N SER A 4 35.71 -21.14 -15.79
CA SER A 4 34.55 -21.81 -16.40
C SER A 4 33.23 -21.44 -15.71
N MET A 5 33.21 -21.31 -14.37
CA MET A 5 32.00 -20.97 -13.62
C MET A 5 31.54 -19.52 -13.86
N ARG A 6 32.48 -18.58 -14.04
CA ARG A 6 32.16 -17.18 -14.39
C ARG A 6 31.59 -17.07 -15.80
N ALA A 7 32.15 -17.80 -16.76
CA ALA A 7 31.64 -17.84 -18.13
C ALA A 7 30.22 -18.44 -18.20
N LEU A 8 29.94 -19.46 -17.37
CA LEU A 8 28.60 -20.06 -17.27
C LEU A 8 27.58 -19.11 -16.63
N ALA A 9 27.98 -18.39 -15.58
CA ALA A 9 27.13 -17.38 -14.94
C ALA A 9 26.80 -16.23 -15.91
N LEU A 10 27.79 -15.72 -16.65
CA LEU A 10 27.58 -14.66 -17.63
C LEU A 10 26.71 -15.12 -18.81
N ARG A 11 26.86 -16.36 -19.28
CA ARG A 11 25.95 -16.95 -20.29
C ARG A 11 24.52 -17.07 -19.80
N ARG A 12 24.30 -17.41 -18.52
CA ARG A 12 22.96 -17.50 -17.94
C ARG A 12 22.30 -16.14 -17.80
N VAL A 13 23.05 -15.11 -17.39
CA VAL A 13 22.55 -13.73 -17.33
C VAL A 13 22.24 -13.20 -18.75
N ALA A 14 23.09 -13.50 -19.74
CA ALA A 14 22.86 -13.13 -21.13
C ALA A 14 21.63 -13.84 -21.75
N LEU A 15 21.39 -15.10 -21.38
CA LEU A 15 20.20 -15.83 -21.84
C LEU A 15 18.92 -15.35 -21.15
N PHE A 16 18.98 -15.03 -19.85
CA PHE A 16 17.83 -14.48 -19.11
C PHE A 16 17.43 -13.10 -19.64
N SER A 17 18.41 -12.22 -19.90
CA SER A 17 18.15 -10.90 -20.51
C SER A 17 17.56 -11.01 -21.92
N ARG A 18 17.95 -12.02 -22.72
CA ARG A 18 17.37 -12.24 -24.04
C ARG A 18 15.92 -12.72 -23.99
N GLN A 19 15.52 -13.51 -22.98
CA GLN A 19 14.12 -13.93 -22.83
C GLN A 19 13.20 -12.81 -22.33
N VAL A 20 13.70 -11.89 -21.49
CA VAL A 20 12.94 -10.71 -21.06
C VAL A 20 12.65 -9.76 -22.24
N ILE A 21 13.58 -9.63 -23.19
CA ILE A 21 13.43 -8.74 -24.33
C ILE A 21 12.54 -9.34 -25.43
N VAL A 22 12.49 -10.67 -25.59
CA VAL A 22 11.65 -11.34 -26.60
C VAL A 22 10.20 -11.53 -26.15
N ALA A 23 9.90 -11.45 -24.85
CA ALA A 23 8.53 -11.44 -24.32
C ALA A 23 7.86 -10.04 -24.36
N LEU A 24 8.60 -9.00 -24.79
CA LEU A 24 8.03 -7.74 -25.28
C LEU A 24 7.66 -7.90 -26.76
N GLU A 25 6.87 -8.92 -27.07
CA GLU A 25 5.87 -8.69 -28.10
C GLU A 25 5.02 -7.54 -27.55
N PRO A 26 4.85 -6.41 -28.26
CA PRO A 26 3.85 -5.46 -27.84
C PRO A 26 2.56 -6.25 -27.92
N ALA A 27 2.09 -6.77 -26.77
CA ALA A 27 0.70 -7.11 -26.60
C ALA A 27 0.00 -5.92 -27.24
N ALA A 28 -0.70 -6.16 -28.35
CA ALA A 28 -1.49 -5.15 -28.99
C ALA A 28 -2.45 -4.69 -27.90
N VAL A 29 -2.04 -3.64 -27.18
CA VAL A 29 -2.86 -2.94 -26.23
C VAL A 29 -3.91 -2.40 -27.16
N SER A 30 -5.02 -3.13 -27.22
CA SER A 30 -6.19 -2.73 -27.96
C SER A 30 -6.35 -1.26 -27.69
N GLU A 31 -6.14 -0.48 -28.74
CA GLU A 31 -6.19 0.98 -28.75
C GLU A 31 -7.66 1.42 -28.63
N ALA A 32 -8.49 0.66 -27.92
CA ALA A 32 -9.54 1.23 -27.10
C ALA A 32 -8.86 2.03 -25.98
N ALA A 33 -8.17 3.11 -26.38
CA ALA A 33 -7.98 4.26 -25.54
C ALA A 33 -9.40 4.71 -25.19
N ALA A 34 -9.92 4.17 -24.08
CA ALA A 34 -11.16 4.61 -23.50
C ALA A 34 -10.99 6.12 -23.34
N THR A 35 -11.68 6.87 -24.18
CA THR A 35 -11.73 8.31 -24.04
C THR A 35 -12.52 8.55 -22.77
N PHE A 36 -11.82 8.66 -21.65
CA PHE A 36 -12.41 9.00 -20.37
C PHE A 36 -12.83 10.46 -20.44
N ALA A 37 -13.94 10.74 -21.11
CA ALA A 37 -14.63 12.00 -20.91
C ALA A 37 -14.92 12.11 -19.40
N PRO A 38 -14.68 13.27 -18.75
CA PRO A 38 -14.96 13.42 -17.33
C PRO A 38 -16.48 13.25 -17.10
N ARG A 39 -16.88 12.03 -16.75
CA ARG A 39 -18.28 11.62 -16.52
C ARG A 39 -18.81 12.01 -15.14
N GLY A 40 -18.04 12.79 -14.39
CA GLY A 40 -18.27 13.04 -12.97
C GLY A 40 -18.04 11.79 -12.10
N ILE A 41 -18.24 11.94 -10.80
CA ILE A 41 -18.25 10.83 -9.85
C ILE A 41 -19.70 10.38 -9.70
N THR A 42 -19.99 9.13 -10.06
CA THR A 42 -21.33 8.54 -9.86
C THR A 42 -21.47 7.93 -8.46
N ALA A 43 -22.70 7.63 -8.06
CA ALA A 43 -22.96 6.89 -6.82
C ALA A 43 -22.33 5.48 -6.85
N GLU A 44 -22.31 4.84 -8.01
CA GLU A 44 -21.66 3.53 -8.21
C GLU A 44 -20.14 3.64 -8.00
N ASP A 45 -19.49 4.65 -8.59
CA ASP A 45 -18.05 4.88 -8.41
C ASP A 45 -17.70 5.07 -6.92
N THR A 46 -18.56 5.80 -6.21
CA THR A 46 -18.42 6.03 -4.76
C THR A 46 -18.58 4.73 -3.98
N ALA A 47 -19.57 3.90 -4.31
CA ALA A 47 -19.80 2.63 -3.63
C ALA A 47 -18.63 1.66 -3.83
N VAL A 48 -18.12 1.54 -5.07
CA VAL A 48 -16.94 0.71 -5.38
C VAL A 48 -15.71 1.21 -4.62
N PHE A 49 -15.51 2.52 -4.56
CA PHE A 49 -14.43 3.11 -3.77
C PHE A 49 -14.53 2.75 -2.28
N LEU A 50 -15.71 2.90 -1.66
CA LEU A 50 -15.91 2.58 -0.25
C LEU A 50 -15.71 1.09 0.06
N ILE A 51 -16.19 0.21 -0.82
CA ILE A 51 -15.97 -1.24 -0.71
C ILE A 51 -14.46 -1.54 -0.82
N GLY A 52 -13.77 -0.92 -1.78
CA GLY A 52 -12.33 -1.05 -1.96
C GLY A 52 -11.51 -0.51 -0.78
N MET A 53 -12.04 0.47 -0.04
CA MET A 53 -11.40 1.03 1.15
C MET A 53 -11.48 0.11 2.38
N ALA A 54 -12.49 -0.77 2.44
CA ALA A 54 -12.73 -1.66 3.58
C ALA A 54 -11.50 -2.48 4.05
N PRO A 55 -10.73 -3.17 3.19
CA PRO A 55 -9.53 -3.91 3.63
C PRO A 55 -8.47 -3.01 4.27
N PHE A 56 -8.36 -1.74 3.87
CA PHE A 56 -7.39 -0.80 4.43
C PHE A 56 -7.82 -0.27 5.80
N VAL A 57 -9.12 0.01 5.97
CA VAL A 57 -9.69 0.37 7.27
C VAL A 57 -9.54 -0.79 8.25
N TRP A 58 -9.86 -2.00 7.81
CA TRP A 58 -9.68 -3.20 8.63
C TRP A 58 -8.21 -3.42 9.02
N ALA A 59 -7.30 -3.34 8.05
CA ALA A 59 -5.86 -3.47 8.31
C ALA A 59 -5.35 -2.39 9.28
N THR A 60 -5.87 -1.16 9.20
CA THR A 60 -5.57 -0.09 10.14
C THR A 60 -6.00 -0.47 11.56
N VAL A 61 -7.23 -0.93 11.73
CA VAL A 61 -7.76 -1.33 13.05
C VAL A 61 -6.97 -2.51 13.62
N GLU A 62 -6.73 -3.55 12.82
CA GLU A 62 -5.92 -4.71 13.24
C GLU A 62 -4.47 -4.32 13.56
N PHE A 63 -3.88 -3.40 12.80
CA PHE A 63 -2.54 -2.87 13.08
C PHE A 63 -2.47 -2.26 14.48
N TRP A 64 -3.38 -1.35 14.81
CA TRP A 64 -3.41 -0.72 16.13
C TRP A 64 -3.76 -1.70 17.24
N ARG A 65 -4.68 -2.64 17.01
CA ARG A 65 -5.01 -3.70 17.97
C ARG A 65 -3.78 -4.54 18.32
N ARG A 66 -3.02 -4.98 17.32
CA ARG A 66 -1.80 -5.79 17.53
C ARG A 66 -0.69 -4.99 18.21
N ILE A 67 -0.56 -3.70 17.90
CA ILE A 67 0.37 -2.80 18.61
C ILE A 67 -0.01 -2.67 20.08
N ALA A 68 -1.31 -2.52 20.39
CA ALA A 68 -1.78 -2.35 21.78
C ALA A 68 -1.68 -3.64 22.61
N VAL A 69 -1.94 -4.80 21.99
CA VAL A 69 -1.91 -6.12 22.67
C VAL A 69 -0.50 -6.74 22.65
N GLY A 70 0.40 -6.27 21.79
CA GLY A 70 1.73 -6.86 21.60
C GLY A 70 1.74 -8.13 20.74
N GLU A 71 0.70 -8.34 19.93
CA GLU A 71 0.62 -9.50 19.03
C GLU A 71 1.56 -9.34 17.82
N PRO A 72 2.16 -10.43 17.32
CA PRO A 72 3.06 -10.36 16.17
C PRO A 72 2.32 -10.08 14.85
N PHE A 73 3.04 -9.47 13.92
CA PHE A 73 2.65 -9.35 12.50
C PHE A 73 3.18 -10.54 11.70
N GLY A 74 2.43 -11.01 10.70
CA GLY A 74 2.86 -12.08 9.78
C GLY A 74 2.42 -13.50 10.16
N THR A 75 2.83 -14.48 9.37
CA THR A 75 2.58 -15.91 9.60
C THR A 75 3.77 -16.54 10.34
N THR A 76 3.51 -17.60 11.09
CA THR A 76 4.36 -18.21 12.15
C THR A 76 5.87 -18.18 11.92
N SER A 77 6.37 -18.40 10.69
CA SER A 77 7.81 -18.45 10.37
C SER A 77 8.49 -17.09 10.13
N ASP A 78 7.77 -16.06 9.71
CA ASP A 78 8.32 -14.70 9.45
C ASP A 78 7.59 -13.66 10.31
N SER A 79 7.31 -14.04 11.55
CA SER A 79 6.55 -13.21 12.46
C SER A 79 7.41 -12.12 13.07
N VAL A 80 6.92 -10.88 13.00
CA VAL A 80 7.57 -9.70 13.56
C VAL A 80 6.92 -9.36 14.89
N ILE A 81 7.70 -9.31 15.97
CA ILE A 81 7.21 -8.93 17.31
C ILE A 81 7.48 -7.45 17.55
N ILE A 82 6.49 -6.73 18.08
CA ILE A 82 6.64 -5.35 18.52
C ILE A 82 7.22 -5.37 19.93
N ARG A 83 8.44 -4.87 20.13
CA ARG A 83 8.98 -4.67 21.49
C ARG A 83 8.37 -3.40 22.07
N ASP A 84 7.40 -3.57 22.96
CA ASP A 84 7.22 -2.57 24.01
C ASP A 84 8.30 -2.80 25.07
N THR A 85 8.79 -1.73 25.68
CA THR A 85 10.00 -1.64 26.52
C THR A 85 9.92 -2.43 27.84
N SER A 86 8.96 -3.34 27.98
CA SER A 86 8.39 -3.80 29.26
C SER A 86 8.37 -5.33 29.43
N GLY A 87 8.79 -6.12 28.42
CA GLY A 87 8.70 -7.59 28.43
C GLY A 87 10.06 -8.28 28.65
N PRO A 88 10.11 -9.42 29.37
CA PRO A 88 11.35 -10.16 29.60
C PRO A 88 11.98 -10.68 28.30
N ASP A 89 13.32 -10.69 28.25
CA ASP A 89 14.19 -11.11 27.13
C ASP A 89 14.13 -12.62 26.83
N THR A 90 12.93 -13.22 26.76
CA THR A 90 12.74 -14.65 26.47
C THR A 90 12.19 -14.91 25.07
N LEU A 91 12.22 -13.90 24.18
CA LEU A 91 11.75 -14.08 22.81
C LEU A 91 12.68 -15.04 22.03
N PRO A 92 12.13 -16.03 21.31
CA PRO A 92 12.93 -16.97 20.54
C PRO A 92 13.77 -16.24 19.49
N GLU A 93 15.07 -16.56 19.42
CA GLU A 93 16.13 -15.93 18.60
C GLU A 93 15.84 -15.77 17.10
N ARG A 94 14.70 -16.27 16.60
CA ARG A 94 14.32 -16.29 15.18
C ARG A 94 13.23 -15.31 14.75
N ARG A 95 12.67 -14.49 15.64
CA ARG A 95 11.65 -13.49 15.25
C ARG A 95 12.29 -12.12 15.06
N ARG A 96 12.02 -11.48 13.91
CA ARG A 96 12.43 -10.09 13.65
C ARG A 96 11.66 -9.18 14.61
N VAL A 97 12.34 -8.22 15.21
CA VAL A 97 11.71 -7.29 16.15
C VAL A 97 11.44 -5.97 15.43
N LEU A 98 10.21 -5.48 15.49
CA LEU A 98 9.88 -4.14 15.02
C LEU A 98 10.39 -3.14 16.06
N GLY A 99 11.45 -2.41 15.69
CA GLY A 99 12.06 -1.41 16.55
C GLY A 99 11.16 -0.20 16.79
N ARG A 100 11.48 0.58 17.82
CA ARG A 100 10.76 1.81 18.22
C ARG A 100 10.61 2.82 17.08
N ASP A 101 11.61 2.90 16.20
CA ASP A 101 11.62 3.82 15.04
C ASP A 101 10.50 3.52 14.04
N ALA A 102 10.16 2.24 13.87
CA ALA A 102 9.07 1.85 12.99
C ALA A 102 7.69 2.20 13.58
N ILE A 103 7.54 2.14 14.91
CA ILE A 103 6.31 2.61 15.59
C ILE A 103 6.16 4.12 15.43
N ILE A 104 7.25 4.88 15.57
CA ILE A 104 7.25 6.33 15.35
C ILE A 104 6.88 6.64 13.90
N THR A 105 7.50 5.95 12.94
CA THR A 105 7.22 6.10 11.51
C THR A 105 5.75 5.81 11.22
N ALA A 106 5.18 4.72 11.77
CA ALA A 106 3.77 4.40 11.61
C ALA A 106 2.87 5.54 12.12
N ARG A 107 3.16 6.11 13.31
CA ARG A 107 2.41 7.25 13.84
C ARG A 107 2.44 8.46 12.91
N LEU A 108 3.61 8.79 12.36
CA LEU A 108 3.74 9.90 11.42
C LEU A 108 2.92 9.67 10.14
N LEU A 109 2.97 8.45 9.60
CA LEU A 109 2.16 8.08 8.42
C LEU A 109 0.66 8.17 8.72
N PHE A 110 0.21 7.72 9.90
CA PHE A 110 -1.19 7.85 10.30
C PHE A 110 -1.64 9.31 10.47
N VAL A 111 -0.79 10.17 11.02
CA VAL A 111 -1.07 11.61 11.11
C VAL A 111 -1.19 12.22 9.71
N ALA A 112 -0.29 11.88 8.79
CA ALA A 112 -0.36 12.37 7.41
C ALA A 112 -1.65 11.92 6.69
N VAL A 113 -2.05 10.67 6.88
CA VAL A 113 -3.34 10.16 6.36
C VAL A 113 -4.52 10.91 6.99
N GLY A 114 -4.49 11.17 8.29
CA GLY A 114 -5.52 11.97 8.97
C GLY A 114 -5.64 13.38 8.39
N ILE A 115 -4.51 14.06 8.16
CA ILE A 115 -4.47 15.38 7.51
C ILE A 115 -5.08 15.30 6.10
N ALA A 116 -4.71 14.29 5.30
CA ALA A 116 -5.26 14.11 3.97
C ALA A 116 -6.78 13.91 3.99
N LEU A 117 -7.31 13.11 4.92
CA LEU A 117 -8.75 12.92 5.11
C LEU A 117 -9.46 14.23 5.51
N CYS A 118 -8.88 15.01 6.43
CA CYS A 118 -9.42 16.31 6.81
C CYS A 118 -9.51 17.26 5.60
N LEU A 119 -8.48 17.30 4.75
CA LEU A 119 -8.48 18.12 3.54
C LEU A 119 -9.58 17.69 2.55
N VAL A 120 -9.79 16.39 2.36
CA VAL A 120 -10.88 15.87 1.51
C VAL A 120 -12.24 16.30 2.05
N VAL A 121 -12.47 16.19 3.35
CA VAL A 121 -13.74 16.62 3.98
C VAL A 121 -13.94 18.13 3.81
N LEU A 122 -12.92 18.94 4.09
CA LEU A 122 -12.99 20.39 3.92
C LEU A 122 -13.29 20.79 2.47
N ALA A 123 -12.62 20.16 1.50
CA ALA A 123 -12.88 20.39 0.08
C ALA A 123 -14.34 20.03 -0.29
N GLY A 124 -14.84 18.90 0.21
CA GLY A 124 -16.23 18.49 0.01
C GLY A 124 -17.24 19.49 0.60
N LEU A 125 -17.00 19.97 1.82
CA LEU A 125 -17.82 21.00 2.45
C LEU A 125 -17.79 22.33 1.69
N GLN A 126 -16.63 22.73 1.17
CA GLN A 126 -16.50 23.93 0.34
C GLN A 126 -17.35 23.83 -0.93
N VAL A 127 -17.29 22.71 -1.64
CA VAL A 127 -18.12 22.47 -2.84
C VAL A 127 -19.61 22.59 -2.50
N LEU A 128 -20.05 21.96 -1.41
CA LEU A 128 -21.44 22.02 -0.95
C LEU A 128 -21.87 23.44 -0.55
N GLY A 129 -20.97 24.21 0.08
CA GLY A 129 -21.25 25.59 0.51
C GLY A 129 -21.28 26.62 -0.64
N THR A 130 -20.62 26.35 -1.76
CA THR A 130 -20.61 27.24 -2.94
C THR A 130 -21.82 27.09 -3.86
N ALA A 131 -22.67 26.08 -3.64
CA ALA A 131 -23.94 25.93 -4.37
C ALA A 131 -24.97 26.96 -3.86
N GLY A 132 -24.87 28.20 -4.34
CA GLY A 132 -25.88 29.24 -4.10
C GLY A 132 -27.24 28.87 -4.72
N PRO A 133 -28.36 29.45 -4.23
CA PRO A 133 -29.69 29.16 -4.77
C PRO A 133 -29.74 29.48 -6.28
N PRO A 134 -30.49 28.69 -7.08
CA PRO A 134 -30.65 28.98 -8.50
C PRO A 134 -31.25 30.37 -8.66
N VAL A 135 -30.61 31.21 -9.48
CA VAL A 135 -31.19 32.47 -9.95
C VAL A 135 -32.36 32.09 -10.85
N VAL A 136 -33.57 32.35 -10.38
CA VAL A 136 -34.80 32.22 -11.18
C VAL A 136 -34.99 33.57 -11.85
N ASP A 137 -34.67 33.65 -13.14
CA ASP A 137 -35.10 34.74 -14.01
C ASP A 137 -36.57 34.58 -14.41
#